data_AF-A0A533U6J2-F1
#
_entry.id   AF-A0A533U6J2-F1
#
_cell.length_a   1.000
_cell.length_b   1.000
_cell.length_c   1.000
_cell.angle_alpha   90.00
_cell.angle_beta   90.00
_cell.angle_gamma   90.00
#
_symmetry.space_group_name_H-M   'P 1'
#
loop_
_entity.id
_entity.type
_entity.pdbx_description
1 polymer ?
#
loop_
_entity_poly.entity_id
_entity_poly.type
_entity_poly.pdbx_seq_one_letter_code
_entity_poly.pdbx_strand_id
1 'polypeptide(L)'
;MKKNNLINSIIVSTLVFSFVLANINASAKVTAETGVGKDVFKVIVTLYGITSSTKDIVTIVSVGNETKVKVFNAENPENQGLDKVAYTITFPGLAVKDGSTFNVCTVNVADNKLNCKEGSNSPLNRPEFVDVKVSGKSSEKLPGK
;
A
#
# COMPACT_ATOMS: atom_id res chain seq x y z
N MET A 1 -37.15 -40.60 -31.74
CA MET A 1 -36.86 -40.30 -30.32
C MET A 1 -35.38 -39.93 -30.06
N LYS A 2 -34.72 -39.14 -30.93
CA LYS A 2 -33.27 -38.82 -30.83
C LYS A 2 -32.96 -37.31 -30.78
N LYS A 3 -33.92 -36.46 -31.18
CA LYS A 3 -33.76 -35.01 -31.35
C LYS A 3 -33.81 -34.25 -30.01
N ASN A 4 -34.68 -34.64 -29.07
CA ASN A 4 -34.80 -34.00 -27.76
C ASN A 4 -33.56 -34.21 -26.88
N ASN A 5 -32.93 -35.39 -26.94
CA ASN A 5 -31.73 -35.69 -26.16
C ASN A 5 -30.49 -34.93 -26.68
N LEU A 6 -30.45 -34.63 -27.99
CA LEU A 6 -29.38 -33.85 -28.61
C LEU A 6 -29.48 -32.36 -28.22
N ILE A 7 -30.69 -31.80 -28.23
CA ILE A 7 -30.95 -30.40 -27.86
C ILE A 7 -30.65 -30.17 -26.37
N ASN A 8 -31.07 -31.09 -25.50
CA ASN A 8 -30.79 -31.00 -24.07
C ASN A 8 -29.29 -31.13 -23.77
N SER A 9 -28.57 -31.98 -24.50
CA SER A 9 -27.10 -32.11 -24.37
C SER A 9 -26.35 -30.85 -24.81
N ILE A 10 -26.80 -30.21 -25.89
CA ILE A 10 -26.24 -28.93 -26.34
C ILE A 10 -26.46 -27.86 -25.26
N ILE A 11 -27.68 -27.69 -24.75
CA ILE A 11 -27.99 -26.67 -23.73
C ILE A 11 -27.15 -26.87 -22.45
N VAL A 12 -27.01 -28.10 -21.99
CA VAL A 12 -26.18 -28.40 -20.80
C VAL A 12 -24.70 -28.10 -21.06
N SER A 13 -24.19 -28.43 -22.25
CA SER A 13 -22.80 -28.16 -22.62
C SER A 13 -22.51 -26.66 -22.72
N THR A 14 -23.41 -25.85 -23.30
CA THR A 14 -23.23 -24.38 -23.37
C THR A 14 -23.28 -23.73 -21.99
N LEU A 15 -24.12 -24.25 -21.08
CA LEU A 15 -24.24 -23.70 -19.72
C LEU A 15 -22.95 -23.94 -18.91
N VAL A 16 -22.37 -25.15 -19.01
CA VAL A 16 -21.10 -25.47 -18.32
C VAL A 16 -19.94 -24.66 -18.90
N PHE A 17 -19.88 -24.47 -20.22
CA PHE A 17 -18.83 -23.66 -20.85
C PHE A 17 -18.86 -22.18 -20.40
N SER A 18 -20.06 -21.64 -20.17
CA SER A 18 -20.24 -20.25 -19.73
C SER A 18 -19.79 -20.02 -18.28
N PHE A 19 -19.96 -21.02 -17.40
CA PHE A 19 -19.49 -20.95 -16.01
C PHE A 19 -17.96 -21.03 -15.88
N VAL A 20 -17.28 -21.76 -16.79
CA VAL A 20 -15.82 -21.86 -16.78
C VAL A 20 -15.17 -20.53 -17.22
N LEU A 21 -15.75 -19.82 -18.21
CA LEU A 21 -15.22 -18.53 -18.65
C LEU A 21 -15.44 -17.38 -17.66
N ALA A 22 -16.45 -17.45 -16.78
CA ALA A 22 -16.70 -16.38 -15.80
C ALA A 22 -15.63 -16.30 -14.69
N ASN A 23 -14.86 -17.38 -14.47
CA ASN A 23 -13.94 -17.51 -13.32
C ASN A 23 -12.46 -17.28 -13.66
N ILE A 24 -12.09 -17.01 -14.91
CA ILE A 24 -10.69 -16.74 -15.30
C ILE A 24 -10.22 -15.30 -15.02
N ASN A 25 -11.10 -14.43 -14.51
CA ASN A 25 -10.75 -13.03 -14.20
C ASN A 25 -10.15 -12.81 -12.80
N ALA A 26 -9.89 -13.87 -12.03
CA ALA A 26 -9.19 -13.77 -10.74
C ALA A 26 -7.66 -13.85 -10.87
N SER A 27 -7.09 -13.28 -11.94
CA SER A 27 -5.66 -12.96 -11.95
C SER A 27 -5.52 -11.56 -11.36
N ALA A 28 -4.99 -11.50 -10.13
CA ALA A 28 -4.54 -10.25 -9.53
C ALA A 28 -3.60 -9.58 -10.53
N LYS A 29 -4.08 -8.53 -11.20
CA LYS A 29 -3.28 -7.74 -12.12
C LYS A 29 -2.30 -6.94 -11.27
N VAL A 30 -1.16 -7.52 -10.96
CA VAL A 30 0.00 -6.75 -10.50
C VAL A 30 0.46 -5.97 -11.72
N THR A 31 -0.12 -4.78 -11.90
CA THR A 31 0.38 -3.80 -12.86
C THR A 31 1.73 -3.32 -12.35
N ALA A 32 2.79 -3.98 -12.81
CA ALA A 32 4.09 -3.34 -12.90
C ALA A 32 3.96 -2.28 -14.01
N GLU A 33 4.00 -1.01 -13.63
CA GLU A 33 4.06 0.08 -14.60
C GLU A 33 5.41 0.00 -15.32
N THR A 34 5.38 -0.38 -16.59
CA THR A 34 6.52 -0.24 -17.50
C THR A 34 6.77 1.25 -17.70
N GLY A 35 8.05 1.64 -17.65
CA GLY A 35 8.55 3.03 -17.61
C GLY A 35 8.31 3.86 -18.87
N VAL A 36 7.06 4.02 -19.27
CA VAL A 36 6.60 5.01 -20.26
C VAL A 36 5.42 5.77 -19.63
N GLY A 37 5.66 6.34 -18.46
CA GLY A 37 4.83 7.36 -17.83
C GLY A 37 5.75 8.48 -17.39
N LYS A 38 5.25 9.72 -17.34
CA LYS A 38 6.00 10.81 -16.66
C LYS A 38 6.41 10.27 -15.30
N ASP A 39 7.71 10.29 -15.02
CA ASP A 39 8.25 9.73 -13.78
C ASP A 39 7.44 10.24 -12.59
N VAL A 40 6.87 9.32 -11.83
CA VAL A 40 6.05 9.63 -10.65
C VAL A 40 6.89 9.24 -9.47
N PHE A 41 7.28 10.21 -8.66
CA PHE A 41 7.95 9.91 -7.40
C PHE A 41 6.97 9.18 -6.47
N LYS A 42 7.37 8.01 -5.95
CA LYS A 42 6.52 7.14 -5.11
C LYS A 42 7.25 6.85 -3.81
N VAL A 43 6.55 7.01 -2.69
CA VAL A 43 7.00 6.57 -1.37
C VAL A 43 6.06 5.49 -0.87
N ILE A 44 6.59 4.30 -0.60
CA ILE A 44 5.87 3.20 0.04
C ILE A 44 6.16 3.28 1.54
N VAL A 45 5.13 3.58 2.33
CA VAL A 45 5.23 3.62 3.78
C VAL A 45 4.65 2.34 4.35
N THR A 46 5.44 1.61 5.12
CA THR A 46 5.02 0.42 5.87
C THR A 46 4.85 0.78 7.34
N LEU A 47 3.66 0.68 7.89
CA LEU A 47 3.44 0.74 9.33
C LEU A 47 3.49 -0.67 9.90
N TYR A 48 4.27 -0.91 10.95
CA TYR A 48 4.38 -2.22 11.59
C TYR A 48 4.32 -2.14 13.11
N GLY A 49 3.93 -3.25 13.73
CA GLY A 49 3.60 -3.30 15.15
C GLY A 49 2.21 -2.70 15.40
N ILE A 50 1.28 -2.83 14.47
CA ILE A 50 -0.10 -2.43 14.70
C ILE A 50 -0.71 -3.41 15.72
N THR A 51 -1.45 -2.86 16.67
CA THR A 51 -2.19 -3.61 17.69
C THR A 51 -3.60 -3.05 17.76
N SER A 52 -4.51 -3.77 18.44
CA SER A 52 -5.88 -3.30 18.66
C SER A 52 -5.96 -1.99 19.46
N SER A 53 -4.90 -1.58 20.17
CA SER A 53 -4.84 -0.32 20.91
C SER A 53 -4.17 0.83 20.15
N THR A 54 -3.66 0.59 18.94
CA THR A 54 -2.85 1.58 18.18
C THR A 54 -3.68 2.76 17.66
N LYS A 55 -5.02 2.75 17.78
CA LYS A 55 -5.95 3.82 17.35
C LYS A 55 -5.65 4.32 15.93
N ASP A 56 -5.96 5.58 15.64
CA ASP A 56 -5.66 6.21 14.36
C ASP A 56 -4.19 6.59 14.25
N ILE A 57 -3.64 6.35 13.07
CA ILE A 57 -2.28 6.71 12.70
C ILE A 57 -2.37 7.65 11.50
N VAL A 58 -1.85 8.85 11.67
CA VAL A 58 -1.75 9.85 10.62
C VAL A 58 -0.33 9.84 10.08
N THR A 59 -0.16 9.50 8.81
CA THR A 59 1.12 9.54 8.11
C THR A 59 1.18 10.74 7.21
N ILE A 60 2.25 11.51 7.34
CA ILE A 60 2.52 12.75 6.62
C ILE A 60 3.81 12.53 5.83
N VAL A 61 3.76 12.68 4.51
CA VAL A 61 4.93 12.60 3.64
C VAL A 61 5.14 13.94 2.98
N SER A 62 6.33 14.51 3.16
CA SER A 62 6.72 15.79 2.59
C SER A 62 7.92 15.63 1.67
N VAL A 63 7.78 16.13 0.44
CA VAL A 63 8.78 16.03 -0.63
C VAL A 63 8.85 17.40 -1.31
N GLY A 64 9.97 18.10 -1.14
CA GLY A 64 10.08 19.50 -1.61
C GLY A 64 8.97 20.37 -1.01
N ASN A 65 8.14 20.97 -1.88
CA ASN A 65 7.03 21.84 -1.49
C ASN A 65 5.67 21.11 -1.44
N GLU A 66 5.65 19.80 -1.67
CA GLU A 66 4.42 19.00 -1.62
C GLU A 66 4.34 18.19 -0.33
N THR A 67 3.16 18.19 0.29
CA THR A 67 2.85 17.36 1.45
C THR A 67 1.60 16.54 1.18
N LYS A 68 1.65 15.25 1.50
CA LYS A 68 0.51 14.33 1.42
C LYS A 68 0.28 13.65 2.75
N VAL A 69 -0.99 13.36 3.03
CA VAL A 69 -1.41 12.75 4.29
C VAL A 69 -2.22 11.49 4.02
N LYS A 70 -1.98 10.45 4.80
CA LYS A 70 -2.75 9.21 4.82
C LYS A 70 -3.14 8.88 6.25
N VAL A 71 -4.40 8.60 6.49
CA VAL A 71 -4.89 8.13 7.79
C VAL A 71 -5.13 6.62 7.71
N PHE A 72 -4.66 5.90 8.71
CA PHE A 72 -4.95 4.50 8.94
C PHE A 72 -5.68 4.36 10.27
N ASN A 73 -6.86 3.73 10.26
CA ASN A 73 -7.64 3.45 11.46
C ASN A 73 -7.50 1.97 11.82
N ALA A 74 -6.84 1.68 12.95
CA ALA A 74 -6.61 0.31 13.40
C ALA A 74 -7.89 -0.39 13.93
N GLU A 75 -8.95 0.37 14.22
CA GLU A 75 -10.20 -0.14 14.79
C GLU A 75 -11.22 -0.57 13.72
N ASN A 76 -10.98 -0.19 12.46
CA ASN A 76 -11.81 -0.55 11.32
C ASN A 76 -11.87 -2.10 11.24
N PRO A 77 -13.05 -2.72 11.20
CA PRO A 77 -13.21 -4.17 11.12
C PRO A 77 -12.33 -4.84 10.05
N GLU A 78 -12.12 -4.19 8.90
CA GLU A 78 -11.27 -4.70 7.81
C GLU A 78 -9.77 -4.77 8.17
N ASN A 79 -9.34 -4.00 9.17
CA ASN A 79 -7.96 -3.93 9.64
C ASN A 79 -7.71 -4.75 10.91
N GLN A 80 -8.73 -5.42 11.45
CA GLN A 80 -8.60 -6.19 12.69
C GLN A 80 -7.62 -7.36 12.49
N GLY A 81 -6.68 -7.49 13.43
CA GLY A 81 -5.65 -8.53 13.40
C GLY A 81 -4.47 -8.25 12.47
N LEU A 82 -4.44 -7.10 11.77
CA LEU A 82 -3.25 -6.67 11.05
C LEU A 82 -2.17 -6.20 12.02
N ASP A 83 -0.98 -6.81 11.92
CA ASP A 83 0.24 -6.35 12.60
C ASP A 83 1.05 -5.36 11.73
N LYS A 84 0.76 -5.32 10.43
CA LYS A 84 1.44 -4.49 9.43
C LYS A 84 0.51 -4.06 8.30
N VAL A 85 0.71 -2.84 7.79
CA VAL A 85 0.08 -2.33 6.56
C VAL A 85 1.09 -1.55 5.74
N ALA A 86 1.00 -1.61 4.41
CA ALA A 86 1.80 -0.78 3.52
C ALA A 86 0.89 -0.02 2.53
N TYR A 87 1.23 1.22 2.24
CA TYR A 87 0.53 2.00 1.23
C TYR A 87 1.49 2.90 0.45
N THR A 88 1.13 3.14 -0.80
CA THR A 88 1.91 3.95 -1.73
C THR A 88 1.38 5.37 -1.77
N ILE A 89 2.25 6.34 -1.53
CA ILE A 89 1.99 7.77 -1.65
C ILE A 89 2.73 8.25 -2.90
N THR A 90 1.99 8.76 -3.87
CA THR A 90 2.52 9.17 -5.17
C THR A 90 2.55 10.69 -5.29
N PHE A 91 3.57 11.26 -5.94
CA PHE A 91 3.71 12.69 -6.21
C PHE A 91 3.78 12.91 -7.72
N PRO A 92 2.63 12.95 -8.42
CA PRO A 92 2.60 13.06 -9.87
C PRO A 92 3.07 14.44 -10.32
N GLY A 93 3.99 14.48 -11.29
CA GLY A 93 4.51 15.73 -11.85
C GLY A 93 5.60 16.41 -11.01
N LEU A 94 5.95 15.83 -9.85
CA LEU A 94 7.07 16.29 -9.04
C LEU A 94 8.37 15.62 -9.50
N ALA A 95 9.28 16.40 -10.09
CA ALA A 95 10.63 15.93 -10.42
C ALA A 95 11.53 16.04 -9.17
N VAL A 96 11.90 14.90 -8.60
CA VAL A 96 12.78 14.82 -7.43
C VAL A 96 14.18 14.44 -7.88
N LYS A 97 15.19 15.23 -7.51
CA LYS A 97 16.58 14.94 -7.90
C LYS A 97 17.15 13.81 -7.04
N ASP A 98 18.06 13.03 -7.60
CA ASP A 98 18.84 12.04 -6.84
C ASP A 98 19.50 12.69 -5.62
N GLY A 99 19.46 11.99 -4.49
CA GLY A 99 19.97 12.48 -3.22
C GLY A 99 19.07 13.48 -2.50
N SER A 100 18.00 14.00 -3.14
CA SER A 100 17.09 14.94 -2.47
C SER A 100 16.40 14.28 -1.28
N THR A 101 16.34 15.01 -0.18
CA THR A 101 15.70 14.56 1.05
C THR A 101 14.17 14.64 0.96
N PHE A 102 13.51 13.66 1.56
CA PHE A 102 12.08 13.69 1.87
C PHE A 102 11.84 13.23 3.31
N ASN A 103 10.69 13.60 3.88
CA ASN A 103 10.34 13.27 5.25
C ASN A 103 9.06 12.44 5.30
N VAL A 104 9.05 11.41 6.14
CA VAL A 104 7.87 10.62 6.49
C VAL A 104 7.68 10.71 7.99
N CYS A 105 6.61 11.35 8.43
CA CYS A 105 6.24 11.45 9.82
C CYS A 105 4.94 10.69 10.10
N THR A 106 4.86 10.01 11.23
CA THR A 106 3.63 9.38 11.72
C THR A 106 3.24 9.97 13.05
N VAL A 107 1.96 10.27 13.23
CA VAL A 107 1.35 10.65 14.50
C VAL A 107 0.38 9.55 14.90
N ASN A 108 0.56 8.97 16.07
CA ASN A 108 -0.44 8.10 16.67
C ASN A 108 -1.39 8.93 17.54
N VAL A 109 -2.70 8.86 17.30
CA VAL A 109 -3.70 9.64 18.06
C VAL A 109 -3.83 9.14 19.51
N ALA A 110 -3.45 7.89 19.80
CA ALA A 110 -3.47 7.35 21.14
C ALA A 110 -2.49 8.06 22.10
N ASP A 111 -1.31 8.46 21.62
CA ASP A 111 -0.27 9.10 22.43
C ASP A 111 0.19 10.47 21.93
N ASN A 112 -0.35 10.93 20.80
CA ASN A 112 -0.03 12.18 20.11
C ASN A 112 1.47 12.34 19.82
N LYS A 113 2.24 11.24 19.74
CA LYS A 113 3.67 11.31 19.46
C LYS A 113 3.93 11.32 17.98
N LEU A 114 4.74 12.31 17.58
CA LEU A 114 5.29 12.42 16.23
C LEU A 114 6.57 11.57 16.13
N ASN A 115 6.61 10.68 15.15
CA ASN A 115 7.80 9.90 14.78
C ASN A 115 8.14 10.20 13.33
N CYS A 116 9.29 10.83 13.08
CA CYS A 116 9.74 11.20 11.75
C CYS A 116 10.96 10.39 11.32
N LYS A 117 10.96 9.98 10.06
CA LYS A 117 12.10 9.41 9.37
C LYS A 117 12.40 10.25 8.14
N GLU A 118 13.69 10.53 7.99
CA GLU A 118 14.23 11.13 6.80
C GLU A 118 14.60 10.04 5.79
N GLY A 119 14.28 10.27 4.52
CA GLY A 119 14.70 9.43 3.40
C GLY A 119 15.37 10.27 2.32
N SER A 120 16.08 9.60 1.41
CA SER A 120 16.75 10.25 0.28
C SER A 120 16.34 9.57 -1.01
N ASN A 121 16.01 10.35 -2.04
CA ASN A 121 15.65 9.83 -3.34
C ASN A 121 16.83 9.09 -3.97
N SER A 122 16.63 7.81 -4.32
CA SER A 122 17.66 7.00 -4.94
C SER A 122 17.77 7.30 -6.44
N PRO A 123 18.93 7.05 -7.07
CA PRO A 123 19.12 7.26 -8.51
C PRO A 123 18.39 6.23 -9.39
N LEU A 124 17.49 5.44 -8.80
CA LEU A 124 16.81 4.34 -9.46
C LEU A 124 15.34 4.69 -9.60
N ASN A 125 14.79 4.46 -10.80
CA ASN A 125 13.37 4.66 -11.06
C ASN A 125 12.53 3.55 -10.42
N ARG A 126 12.35 3.64 -9.11
CA ARG A 126 11.54 2.75 -8.28
C ARG A 126 10.97 3.55 -7.09
N PRO A 127 9.97 3.01 -6.37
CA PRO A 127 9.53 3.62 -5.13
C PRO A 127 10.62 3.65 -4.06
N GLU A 128 10.57 4.66 -3.21
CA GLU A 128 11.33 4.72 -1.96
C GLU A 128 10.55 4.05 -0.83
N PHE A 129 11.23 3.29 0.01
CA PHE A 129 10.60 2.50 1.07
C PHE A 129 10.91 3.07 2.44
N VAL A 130 9.89 3.26 3.27
CA VAL A 130 10.05 3.71 4.65
C VAL A 130 9.21 2.85 5.59
N ASP A 131 9.89 2.11 6.46
CA ASP A 131 9.22 1.33 7.49
C ASP A 131 9.13 2.12 8.79
N VAL A 132 7.95 2.17 9.41
CA VAL A 132 7.70 2.90 10.66
C VAL A 132 7.06 2.00 11.70
N LYS A 133 7.71 1.91 12.87
CA LYS A 133 7.14 1.22 14.04
C LYS A 133 6.13 2.14 14.71
N VAL A 134 4.88 1.68 14.82
CA VAL A 134 3.76 2.51 15.34
C VAL A 134 3.32 2.12 16.76
N SER A 135 3.86 1.03 17.30
CA SER A 135 3.74 0.69 18.72
C SER A 135 5.09 0.33 19.34
N GLY A 136 5.21 0.56 20.65
CA GLY A 136 6.45 0.33 21.40
C GLY A 136 7.29 1.60 21.54
N LYS A 137 7.93 1.75 22.71
CA LYS A 137 8.78 2.89 23.06
C LYS A 137 9.75 3.18 21.90
N SER A 138 9.83 4.45 21.50
CA SER A 138 10.89 4.95 20.65
C SER A 138 12.21 4.37 21.17
N SER A 139 13.01 3.79 20.28
CA SER A 139 14.36 3.40 20.62
C SER A 139 15.13 4.70 20.83
N GLU A 140 15.05 5.24 22.04
CA GLU A 140 15.97 6.25 22.55
C GLU A 140 17.36 5.67 22.34
N LYS A 141 18.08 6.23 21.38
CA LYS A 141 19.46 5.88 21.09
C LYS A 141 20.21 6.20 22.38
N LEU A 142 20.50 5.18 23.19
CA LEU A 142 21.32 5.35 24.39
C LEU A 142 22.62 6.03 23.95
N PRO A 143 22.99 7.15 24.58
CA PRO A 143 24.29 7.76 24.31
C PRO A 143 25.36 6.73 24.64
N GLY A 144 26.32 6.61 23.72
CA GLY A 144 27.37 5.59 23.74
C GLY A 144 28.05 5.47 25.09
N LYS A 145 28.35 4.23 25.44
CA LYS A 145 29.29 3.89 26.50
C LYS A 145 30.69 3.82 25.91
#